data_AF-A0A7W4A1Q4-F1
#
_entry.id   AF-A0A7W4A1Q4-F1
#
_cell.length_a   1.000
_cell.length_b   1.000
_cell.length_c   1.000
_cell.angle_alpha   90.00
_cell.angle_beta   90.00
_cell.angle_gamma   90.00
#
_symmetry.space_group_name_H-M   'P 1'
#
loop_
_entity.id
_entity.type
_entity.pdbx_description
1 polymer ?
#
loop_
_entity_poly.entity_id
_entity_poly.type
_entity_poly.pdbx_seq_one_letter_code
_entity_poly.pdbx_strand_id
1 'polypeptide(L)'
;MKKILGLVLSTLMLFYVSFASAEKAVLAGGCFWCMESDFEKLPGVTDVVSGFTGGTLENPTYRGNHQGHYEAVEITYDAKQVSYQQILDHYWVNIDPFDGRGQFCDKGESYLSAVFVANEQERALAEKSKQAVIAEFPKQKVVTPILDSSTFYPIKGAESYHQDYYKNSPLRYKAYRWNCGRDQRLKEIWGDRATHG
;
A
#
# COMPACT_ATOMS: atom_id res chain seq x y z
N MET A 1 72.05 -26.69 2.25
CA MET A 1 70.91 -26.78 3.20
C MET A 1 69.79 -25.89 2.67
N LYS A 2 68.64 -26.48 2.36
CA LYS A 2 67.45 -25.83 1.76
C LYS A 2 66.68 -25.01 2.81
N LYS A 3 66.18 -23.83 2.46
CA LYS A 3 64.99 -23.23 3.09
C LYS A 3 64.10 -22.65 1.99
N ILE A 4 62.97 -23.31 1.75
CA ILE A 4 61.88 -22.84 0.89
C ILE A 4 60.90 -22.13 1.83
N LEU A 5 60.67 -20.84 1.58
CA LEU A 5 59.71 -20.02 2.31
C LEU A 5 58.37 -20.09 1.56
N GLY A 6 57.40 -20.82 2.10
CA GLY A 6 56.04 -20.88 1.57
C GLY A 6 55.21 -19.72 2.10
N LEU A 7 54.78 -18.82 1.23
CA LEU A 7 53.84 -17.74 1.55
C LEU A 7 52.41 -18.28 1.38
N VAL A 8 51.70 -18.47 2.48
CA VAL A 8 50.27 -18.84 2.47
C VAL A 8 49.46 -17.55 2.36
N LEU A 9 48.90 -17.29 1.18
CA LEU A 9 47.98 -16.19 0.94
C LEU A 9 46.58 -16.65 1.41
N SER A 10 46.17 -16.28 2.63
CA SER A 10 44.80 -16.53 3.09
C SER A 10 43.86 -15.50 2.46
N THR A 11 43.08 -15.90 1.47
CA THR A 11 41.98 -15.10 0.92
C THR A 11 40.84 -15.04 1.93
N LEU A 12 40.68 -13.87 2.57
CA LEU A 12 39.56 -13.59 3.46
C LEU A 12 38.30 -13.37 2.63
N MET A 13 37.43 -14.38 2.58
CA MET A 13 36.14 -14.31 1.89
C MET A 13 35.18 -13.49 2.75
N LEU A 14 34.96 -12.22 2.37
CA LEU A 14 33.98 -11.34 3.01
C LEU A 14 32.57 -11.83 2.68
N PHE A 15 31.92 -12.51 3.63
CA PHE A 15 30.50 -12.81 3.55
C PHE A 15 29.71 -11.53 3.79
N TYR A 16 29.17 -10.94 2.73
CA TYR A 16 28.14 -9.91 2.85
C TYR A 16 26.85 -10.57 3.32
N VAL A 17 26.58 -10.45 4.62
CA VAL A 17 25.26 -10.75 5.17
C VAL A 17 24.35 -9.61 4.76
N SER A 18 23.62 -9.76 3.65
CA SER A 18 22.51 -8.86 3.33
C SER A 18 21.40 -9.09 4.34
N PHE A 19 21.35 -8.25 5.38
CA PHE A 19 20.16 -8.09 6.18
C PHE A 19 19.05 -7.63 5.24
N ALA A 20 17.99 -8.43 5.12
CA ALA A 20 16.77 -7.99 4.45
C ALA A 20 16.17 -6.88 5.32
N SER A 21 16.40 -5.62 4.93
CA SER A 21 15.63 -4.51 5.49
C SER A 21 14.23 -4.64 4.90
N ALA A 22 13.23 -4.87 5.74
CA ALA A 22 11.85 -4.85 5.29
C ALA A 22 11.55 -3.47 4.69
N GLU A 23 10.97 -3.44 3.50
CA GLU A 23 10.59 -2.21 2.82
C GLU A 23 9.14 -1.87 3.17
N LYS A 24 8.81 -0.56 3.11
CA LYS A 24 7.47 -0.07 3.44
C LYS A 24 6.90 0.74 2.30
N ALA A 25 5.59 0.65 2.10
CA ALA A 25 4.82 1.49 1.20
C ALA A 25 3.59 2.04 1.93
N VAL A 26 3.21 3.30 1.67
CA VAL A 26 2.03 3.92 2.28
C VAL A 26 1.04 4.32 1.19
N LEU A 27 -0.16 3.75 1.24
CA LEU A 27 -1.17 3.88 0.18
C LEU A 27 -2.55 4.20 0.77
N ALA A 28 -3.27 5.12 0.15
CA ALA A 28 -4.67 5.41 0.45
C ALA A 28 -5.57 5.03 -0.73
N GLY A 29 -6.70 4.38 -0.47
CA GLY A 29 -7.55 3.81 -1.51
C GLY A 29 -8.99 3.58 -1.06
N GLY A 30 -9.52 4.51 -0.26
CA GLY A 30 -10.83 4.39 0.37
C GLY A 30 -10.75 3.71 1.73
N CYS A 31 -11.81 3.01 2.12
CA CYS A 31 -11.85 2.29 3.39
C CYS A 31 -10.61 1.39 3.59
N PHE A 32 -9.85 1.68 4.64
CA PHE A 32 -8.60 0.96 4.94
C PHE A 32 -8.80 -0.53 5.25
N TRP A 33 -9.97 -1.00 5.72
CA TRP A 33 -10.25 -2.43 5.95
C TRP A 33 -10.23 -3.21 4.63
N CYS A 34 -10.66 -2.56 3.55
CA CYS A 34 -10.62 -3.15 2.22
C CYS A 34 -9.20 -3.19 1.69
N MET A 35 -8.46 -2.08 1.82
CA MET A 35 -7.06 -2.00 1.41
C MET A 35 -6.18 -3.01 2.17
N GLU A 36 -6.35 -3.12 3.48
CA GLU A 36 -5.69 -4.11 4.35
C GLU A 36 -5.95 -5.53 3.85
N SER A 37 -7.23 -5.92 3.74
CA SER A 37 -7.64 -7.23 3.19
C SER A 37 -7.02 -7.54 1.83
N ASP A 38 -6.92 -6.54 0.96
CA ASP A 38 -6.51 -6.74 -0.42
C ASP A 38 -4.99 -6.83 -0.55
N PHE A 39 -4.22 -6.12 0.29
CA PHE A 39 -2.76 -6.22 0.32
C PHE A 39 -2.23 -7.41 1.11
N GLU A 40 -2.89 -7.83 2.19
CA GLU A 40 -2.45 -8.98 2.97
C GLU A 40 -2.43 -10.30 2.19
N LYS A 41 -3.20 -10.37 1.10
CA LYS A 41 -3.25 -11.55 0.21
C LYS A 41 -2.13 -11.56 -0.82
N LEU A 42 -1.38 -10.47 -0.98
CA LEU A 42 -0.34 -10.35 -2.00
C LEU A 42 0.93 -11.09 -1.54
N PRO A 43 1.41 -12.10 -2.28
CA PRO A 43 2.63 -12.82 -1.92
C PRO A 43 3.84 -11.86 -1.80
N GLY A 44 4.60 -12.01 -0.72
CA GLY A 44 5.73 -11.13 -0.40
C GLY A 44 5.38 -9.96 0.53
N VAL A 45 4.09 -9.64 0.72
CA VAL A 45 3.64 -8.76 1.79
C VAL A 45 3.66 -9.52 3.11
N THR A 46 4.26 -8.93 4.14
CA THR A 46 4.45 -9.56 5.46
C THR A 46 3.57 -8.96 6.55
N ASP A 47 3.17 -7.69 6.40
CA ASP A 47 2.28 -7.01 7.34
C ASP A 47 1.58 -5.83 6.66
N VAL A 48 0.35 -5.52 7.07
CA VAL A 48 -0.41 -4.37 6.58
C VAL A 48 -1.13 -3.73 7.75
N VAL A 49 -0.82 -2.46 8.03
CA VAL A 49 -1.37 -1.73 9.18
C VAL A 49 -2.28 -0.62 8.70
N SER A 50 -3.53 -0.61 9.17
CA SER A 50 -4.50 0.46 8.92
C SER A 50 -4.20 1.71 9.76
N GLY A 51 -4.32 2.90 9.17
CA GLY A 51 -4.02 4.16 9.86
C GLY A 51 -4.40 5.41 9.07
N PHE A 52 -3.88 6.55 9.53
CA PHE A 52 -4.13 7.86 8.96
C PHE A 52 -2.83 8.56 8.54
N THR A 53 -2.82 9.30 7.44
CA THR A 53 -1.66 10.09 6.98
C THR A 53 -2.10 11.23 6.06
N GLY A 54 -1.18 12.11 5.66
CA GLY A 54 -1.40 13.18 4.69
C GLY A 54 -2.05 14.46 5.22
N GLY A 55 -2.66 14.42 6.41
CA GLY A 55 -3.20 15.59 7.11
C GLY A 55 -2.21 16.24 8.07
N THR A 56 -2.61 17.39 8.62
CA THR A 56 -1.80 18.17 9.58
C THR A 56 -2.24 17.99 11.04
N LEU A 57 -3.35 17.29 11.29
CA LEU A 57 -3.84 17.04 12.63
C LEU A 57 -2.92 16.03 13.34
N GLU A 58 -2.48 16.37 14.55
CA GLU A 58 -1.72 15.41 15.35
C GLU A 58 -2.64 14.39 16.02
N ASN A 59 -2.21 13.13 16.02
CA ASN A 59 -2.90 12.01 16.66
C ASN A 59 -4.39 11.88 16.25
N PRO A 60 -4.69 11.76 14.94
CA PRO A 60 -6.04 11.52 14.46
C PRO A 60 -6.63 10.21 15.02
N THR A 61 -7.94 10.19 15.22
CA THR A 61 -8.68 9.01 15.71
C THR A 61 -9.90 8.74 14.86
N TYR A 62 -10.30 7.47 14.77
CA TYR A 62 -11.43 7.04 13.94
C TYR A 62 -12.74 7.62 14.47
N ARG A 63 -13.00 7.52 15.79
CA ARG A 63 -14.22 8.00 16.43
C ARG A 63 -14.22 9.50 16.74
N GLY A 64 -13.05 10.11 16.76
CA GLY A 64 -12.88 11.52 17.12
C GLY A 64 -12.74 12.37 15.87
N ASN A 65 -11.55 12.94 15.69
CA ASN A 65 -11.23 13.80 14.57
C ASN A 65 -10.05 13.22 13.79
N HIS A 66 -10.21 13.15 12.47
CA HIS A 66 -9.18 12.79 11.51
C HIS A 66 -9.31 13.65 10.23
N GLN A 67 -9.92 14.83 10.35
CA GLN A 67 -10.12 15.75 9.24
C GLN A 67 -8.81 16.06 8.51
N GLY A 68 -8.86 16.06 7.18
CA GLY A 68 -7.70 16.28 6.31
C GLY A 68 -6.74 15.10 6.19
N HIS A 69 -6.91 14.03 6.97
CA HIS A 69 -6.17 12.79 6.76
C HIS A 69 -6.89 11.87 5.78
N TYR A 70 -6.09 11.06 5.09
CA TYR A 70 -6.55 9.88 4.36
C TYR A 70 -6.61 8.69 5.31
N GLU A 71 -7.61 7.83 5.15
CA GLU A 71 -7.48 6.43 5.55
C GLU A 71 -6.46 5.77 4.61
N ALA A 72 -5.42 5.20 5.22
CA ALA A 72 -4.30 4.63 4.50
C ALA A 72 -3.85 3.33 5.16
N VAL A 73 -3.05 2.56 4.42
CA VAL A 73 -2.35 1.39 4.91
C VAL A 73 -0.84 1.60 4.81
N GLU A 74 -0.10 1.18 5.82
CA GLU A 74 1.34 0.98 5.77
C GLU A 74 1.60 -0.51 5.51
N ILE A 75 2.20 -0.81 4.36
CA ILE A 75 2.45 -2.17 3.88
C ILE A 75 3.92 -2.47 4.09
N THR A 76 4.23 -3.49 4.88
CA THR A 76 5.59 -4.02 5.03
C THR A 76 5.75 -5.23 4.11
N TYR A 77 6.81 -5.26 3.30
CA TYR A 77 7.03 -6.31 2.31
C TYR A 77 8.50 -6.73 2.16
N ASP A 78 8.71 -7.94 1.65
CA ASP A 78 10.03 -8.45 1.29
C ASP A 78 10.32 -8.14 -0.19
N ALA A 79 11.23 -7.18 -0.41
CA ALA A 79 11.65 -6.74 -1.74
C ALA A 79 12.28 -7.83 -2.61
N LYS A 80 12.67 -8.97 -2.03
CA LYS A 80 13.13 -10.15 -2.79
C LYS A 80 11.99 -10.97 -3.39
N GLN A 81 10.77 -10.82 -2.86
CA GLN A 81 9.58 -11.57 -3.29
C GLN A 81 8.62 -10.69 -4.08
N VAL A 82 8.44 -9.44 -3.66
CA VAL A 82 7.57 -8.46 -4.33
C VAL A 82 8.27 -7.10 -4.39
N SER A 83 8.32 -6.52 -5.58
CA SER A 83 8.92 -5.20 -5.79
C SER A 83 7.91 -4.08 -5.52
N TYR A 84 8.40 -2.87 -5.24
CA TYR A 84 7.55 -1.68 -5.13
C TYR A 84 6.67 -1.45 -6.37
N GLN A 85 7.17 -1.76 -7.57
CA GLN A 85 6.37 -1.68 -8.80
C GLN A 85 5.18 -2.65 -8.76
N GLN A 86 5.37 -3.88 -8.25
CA GLN A 86 4.27 -4.83 -8.10
C GLN A 86 3.28 -4.42 -7.01
N ILE A 87 3.75 -3.75 -5.94
CA ILE A 87 2.86 -3.11 -4.94
C ILE A 87 1.98 -2.06 -5.62
N LEU A 88 2.55 -1.21 -6.50
CA LEU A 88 1.81 -0.21 -7.27
C LEU A 88 0.84 -0.84 -8.29
N ASP A 89 1.26 -1.89 -9.00
CA ASP A 89 0.41 -2.58 -9.97
C ASP A 89 -0.80 -3.21 -9.25
N HIS A 90 -0.57 -3.79 -8.07
CA HIS A 90 -1.64 -4.30 -7.21
C HIS A 90 -2.52 -3.18 -6.67
N TYR A 91 -1.95 -2.04 -6.28
CA TYR A 91 -2.71 -0.88 -5.81
C TYR A 91 -3.75 -0.41 -6.85
N TRP A 92 -3.34 -0.23 -8.10
CA TRP A 92 -4.22 0.33 -9.14
C TRP A 92 -5.47 -0.51 -9.37
N VAL A 93 -5.34 -1.84 -9.42
CA VAL A 93 -6.48 -2.75 -9.63
C VAL A 93 -7.39 -2.90 -8.41
N ASN A 94 -7.02 -2.30 -7.27
CA ASN A 94 -7.77 -2.31 -6.02
C ASN A 94 -8.44 -0.96 -5.69
N ILE A 95 -8.35 0.03 -6.59
CA ILE A 95 -9.01 1.35 -6.45
C ILE A 95 -9.78 1.76 -7.72
N ASP A 96 -10.70 2.73 -7.59
CA ASP A 96 -11.22 3.51 -8.71
C ASP A 96 -10.34 4.78 -8.89
N PRO A 97 -9.43 4.81 -9.88
CA PRO A 97 -8.51 5.93 -10.07
C PRO A 97 -9.18 7.18 -10.66
N PHE A 98 -10.48 7.13 -10.96
CA PHE A 98 -11.24 8.22 -11.55
C PHE A 98 -12.13 8.94 -10.54
N ASP A 99 -12.31 8.36 -9.34
CA ASP A 99 -13.19 8.93 -8.32
C ASP A 99 -12.46 9.95 -7.43
N GLY A 100 -12.69 11.22 -7.73
CA GLY A 100 -12.13 12.36 -6.97
C GLY A 100 -12.94 12.79 -5.75
N ARG A 101 -13.98 12.04 -5.36
CA ARG A 101 -14.86 12.36 -4.22
C ARG A 101 -14.78 11.34 -3.07
N GLY A 102 -13.95 10.32 -3.23
CA GLY A 102 -13.81 9.18 -2.34
C GLY A 102 -13.69 7.90 -3.14
N GLN A 103 -14.06 6.75 -2.57
CA GLN A 103 -13.99 5.46 -3.24
C GLN A 103 -15.30 4.68 -3.04
N PHE A 104 -15.89 4.21 -4.14
CA PHE A 104 -17.09 3.36 -4.12
C PHE A 104 -18.29 4.01 -3.41
N CYS A 105 -18.75 3.46 -2.29
CA CYS A 105 -19.80 4.05 -1.46
C CYS A 105 -19.25 5.06 -0.44
N ASP A 106 -17.97 5.00 -0.10
CA ASP A 106 -17.35 5.87 0.89
C ASP A 106 -16.94 7.19 0.22
N LYS A 107 -17.46 8.31 0.73
CA LYS A 107 -17.23 9.66 0.17
C LYS A 107 -16.72 10.60 1.25
N GLY A 108 -15.83 11.50 0.84
CA GLY A 108 -15.14 12.43 1.73
C GLY A 108 -13.63 12.32 1.60
N GLU A 109 -12.94 13.28 2.22
CA GLU A 109 -11.48 13.44 2.13
C GLU A 109 -10.73 12.19 2.61
N SER A 110 -11.19 11.57 3.70
CA SER A 110 -10.59 10.36 4.26
C SER A 110 -10.55 9.20 3.27
N TYR A 111 -11.49 9.15 2.32
CA TYR A 111 -11.63 8.03 1.41
C TYR A 111 -11.06 8.32 0.02
N LEU A 112 -10.30 9.40 -0.14
CA LEU A 112 -9.61 9.67 -1.40
C LEU A 112 -8.48 8.66 -1.64
N SER A 113 -8.11 8.49 -2.91
CA SER A 113 -6.95 7.70 -3.29
C SER A 113 -5.68 8.55 -3.23
N ALA A 114 -4.53 7.98 -2.88
CA ALA A 114 -3.22 8.61 -2.93
C ALA A 114 -2.09 7.58 -2.80
N VAL A 115 -0.93 7.87 -3.40
CA VAL A 115 0.32 7.15 -3.17
C VAL A 115 1.26 8.07 -2.40
N PHE A 116 1.74 7.64 -1.23
CA PHE A 116 2.70 8.39 -0.43
C PHE A 116 4.10 7.81 -0.61
N VAL A 117 5.01 8.58 -1.21
CA VAL A 117 6.36 8.14 -1.60
C VAL A 117 7.40 8.62 -0.60
N ALA A 118 8.33 7.75 -0.18
CA ALA A 118 9.32 8.07 0.84
C ALA A 118 10.60 8.71 0.26
N ASN A 119 10.83 8.58 -1.05
CA ASN A 119 12.03 9.04 -1.73
C ASN A 119 11.81 9.21 -3.25
N GLU A 120 12.81 9.76 -3.93
CA GLU A 120 12.77 10.02 -5.38
C GLU A 120 12.65 8.75 -6.24
N GLN A 121 13.18 7.61 -5.78
CA GLN A 121 13.06 6.35 -6.51
C GLN A 121 11.61 5.86 -6.52
N GLU A 122 10.94 5.86 -5.36
CA GLU A 122 9.52 5.56 -5.26
C GLU A 122 8.68 6.56 -6.04
N ARG A 123 9.01 7.86 -5.99
CA ARG A 123 8.34 8.90 -6.79
C ARG A 123 8.40 8.59 -8.28
N ALA A 124 9.58 8.27 -8.81
CA ALA A 124 9.76 7.95 -10.22
C ALA A 124 8.96 6.70 -10.64
N LEU A 125 8.93 5.66 -9.82
CA LEU A 125 8.15 4.45 -10.07
C LEU A 125 6.64 4.71 -9.99
N ALA A 126 6.20 5.46 -8.98
CA ALA A 126 4.80 5.80 -8.78
C ALA A 126 4.26 6.66 -9.95
N GLU A 127 5.00 7.68 -10.37
CA GLU A 127 4.62 8.49 -11.54
C GLU A 127 4.62 7.66 -12.82
N LYS A 128 5.62 6.82 -13.05
CA LYS A 128 5.63 5.91 -14.20
C LYS A 128 4.41 4.97 -14.20
N SER A 129 4.05 4.40 -13.06
CA SER A 129 2.88 3.53 -12.93
C SER A 129 1.57 4.28 -13.22
N LYS A 130 1.44 5.52 -12.72
CA LYS A 130 0.30 6.39 -12.98
C LYS A 130 0.19 6.73 -14.47
N GLN A 131 1.31 7.03 -15.14
CA GLN A 131 1.32 7.29 -16.58
C GLN A 131 0.88 6.07 -17.40
N ALA A 132 1.22 4.84 -16.97
CA ALA A 132 0.72 3.63 -17.60
C ALA A 132 -0.80 3.51 -17.50
N VAL A 133 -1.39 3.82 -16.34
CA VAL A 133 -2.86 3.84 -16.16
C VAL A 133 -3.50 4.94 -17.00
N ILE A 134 -2.92 6.14 -17.07
CA ILE A 134 -3.41 7.22 -17.92
C ILE A 134 -3.42 6.79 -19.40
N ALA A 135 -2.36 6.13 -19.86
CA ALA A 135 -2.26 5.64 -21.22
C ALA A 135 -3.27 4.52 -21.53
N GLU A 136 -3.59 3.68 -20.54
CA GLU A 136 -4.59 2.63 -20.65
C GLU A 136 -6.03 3.19 -20.74
N PHE A 137 -6.31 4.31 -20.05
CA PHE A 137 -7.63 4.93 -20.02
C PHE A 137 -7.63 6.37 -20.57
N PRO A 138 -7.32 6.60 -21.86
CA PRO A 138 -7.11 7.94 -22.42
C PRO A 138 -8.36 8.83 -22.42
N LYS A 139 -9.55 8.27 -22.19
CA LYS A 139 -10.82 8.99 -22.11
C LYS A 139 -11.25 9.33 -20.69
N GLN A 140 -10.51 8.87 -19.68
CA GLN A 140 -10.83 9.09 -18.27
C GLN A 140 -9.68 9.80 -17.57
N LYS A 141 -10.01 10.70 -16.64
CA LYS A 141 -9.01 11.45 -15.88
C LYS A 141 -8.60 10.65 -14.66
N VAL A 142 -7.34 10.21 -14.59
CA VAL A 142 -6.75 9.63 -13.39
C VAL A 142 -6.50 10.74 -12.36
N VAL A 143 -7.17 10.67 -11.21
CA VAL A 143 -7.16 11.73 -10.19
C VAL A 143 -6.25 11.43 -8.99
N THR A 144 -5.76 10.20 -8.85
CA THR A 144 -4.89 9.79 -7.74
C THR A 144 -3.59 10.59 -7.73
N PRO A 145 -3.29 11.36 -6.66
CA PRO A 145 -2.05 12.11 -6.51
C PRO A 145 -0.89 11.21 -6.02
N ILE A 146 0.34 11.63 -6.34
CA ILE A 146 1.58 11.07 -5.79
C ILE A 146 2.18 12.11 -4.85
N LEU A 147 2.06 11.86 -3.55
CA LEU A 147 2.39 12.81 -2.47
C LEU A 147 3.66 12.37 -1.74
N ASP A 148 4.41 13.31 -1.18
CA ASP A 148 5.52 12.93 -0.28
C ASP A 148 4.95 12.28 0.99
N SER A 149 5.67 11.29 1.51
CA SER A 149 5.31 10.66 2.78
C SER A 149 5.30 11.66 3.91
N SER A 150 4.31 11.52 4.79
CA SER A 150 4.17 12.28 6.03
C SER A 150 3.98 11.31 7.19
N THR A 151 3.85 11.82 8.42
CA THR A 151 3.64 10.99 9.60
C THR A 151 2.45 10.04 9.42
N PHE A 152 2.72 8.75 9.50
CA PHE A 152 1.68 7.71 9.55
C PHE A 152 1.25 7.48 11.00
N TYR A 153 -0.05 7.59 11.25
CA TYR A 153 -0.66 7.36 12.55
C TYR A 153 -1.42 6.01 12.51
N PRO A 154 -0.83 4.91 13.01
CA PRO A 154 -1.52 3.62 13.03
C PRO A 154 -2.73 3.67 13.96
N ILE A 155 -3.84 3.03 13.55
CA ILE A 155 -4.95 2.77 14.47
C ILE A 155 -4.45 1.86 15.59
N LYS A 156 -4.61 2.29 16.84
CA LYS A 156 -4.09 1.59 18.02
C LYS A 156 -4.98 1.79 19.25
N GLY A 157 -4.65 1.10 20.35
CA GLY A 157 -5.37 1.24 21.63
C GLY A 157 -6.81 0.77 21.53
N ALA A 158 -7.75 1.60 21.99
CA ALA A 158 -9.18 1.27 22.02
C ALA A 158 -9.82 1.12 20.63
N GLU A 159 -9.16 1.57 19.57
CA GLU A 159 -9.61 1.48 18.18
C GLU A 159 -8.95 0.33 17.40
N SER A 160 -8.06 -0.44 18.05
CA SER A 160 -7.32 -1.57 17.43
C SER A 160 -8.21 -2.64 16.78
N TYR A 161 -9.50 -2.71 17.13
CA TYR A 161 -10.46 -3.57 16.46
C TYR A 161 -10.68 -3.27 14.98
N HIS A 162 -10.17 -2.13 14.47
CA HIS A 162 -10.14 -1.82 13.04
C HIS A 162 -8.98 -2.48 12.29
N GLN A 163 -7.93 -2.93 12.98
CA GLN A 163 -6.91 -3.79 12.39
C GLN A 163 -7.50 -5.18 12.17
N ASP A 164 -7.12 -5.84 11.07
CA ASP A 164 -7.60 -7.15 10.68
C ASP A 164 -9.14 -7.23 10.64
N TYR A 165 -9.83 -6.11 10.37
CA TYR A 165 -11.29 -6.03 10.57
C TYR A 165 -12.04 -7.07 9.71
N TYR A 166 -11.51 -7.36 8.52
CA TYR A 166 -12.05 -8.38 7.62
C TYR A 166 -11.92 -9.81 8.17
N LYS A 167 -10.91 -10.09 9.01
CA LYS A 167 -10.73 -11.38 9.71
C LYS A 167 -11.58 -11.44 10.97
N ASN A 168 -11.60 -10.34 11.73
CA ASN A 168 -12.23 -10.27 13.06
C ASN A 168 -13.75 -10.06 12.99
N SER A 169 -14.27 -9.50 11.89
CA SER A 169 -15.70 -9.23 11.66
C SER A 169 -16.16 -9.67 10.26
N PRO A 170 -15.95 -10.93 9.84
CA PRO A 170 -16.01 -11.32 8.43
C PRO A 170 -17.40 -11.19 7.80
N LEU A 171 -18.48 -11.48 8.54
CA LEU A 171 -19.84 -11.33 8.02
C LEU A 171 -20.21 -9.86 7.78
N ARG A 172 -19.90 -8.99 8.75
CA ARG A 172 -20.17 -7.56 8.67
C ARG A 172 -19.30 -6.91 7.59
N TYR A 173 -18.04 -7.30 7.50
CA TYR A 173 -17.13 -6.85 6.44
C TYR A 173 -17.62 -7.25 5.05
N LYS A 174 -18.00 -8.53 4.84
CA LYS A 174 -18.50 -9.00 3.55
C LYS A 174 -19.77 -8.27 3.12
N ALA A 175 -20.73 -8.10 4.04
CA ALA A 175 -21.95 -7.35 3.76
C ALA A 175 -21.66 -5.88 3.39
N TYR A 176 -20.74 -5.24 4.13
CA TYR A 176 -20.29 -3.89 3.84
C TYR A 176 -19.64 -3.78 2.46
N ARG A 177 -18.60 -4.59 2.17
CA ARG A 177 -17.86 -4.57 0.90
C ARG A 177 -18.78 -4.79 -0.30
N TRP A 178 -19.68 -5.77 -0.19
CA TRP A 178 -20.66 -6.06 -1.23
C TRP A 178 -21.61 -4.89 -1.48
N ASN A 179 -22.24 -4.36 -0.42
CA ASN A 179 -23.17 -3.24 -0.54
C ASN A 179 -22.49 -1.95 -1.01
N CYS A 180 -21.19 -1.82 -0.77
CA CYS A 180 -20.40 -0.69 -1.23
C CYS A 180 -20.19 -0.68 -2.75
N GLY A 181 -20.43 -1.81 -3.43
CA GLY A 181 -20.25 -1.93 -4.87
C GLY A 181 -18.78 -1.98 -5.31
N ARG A 182 -17.84 -2.20 -4.37
CA ARG A 182 -16.40 -2.12 -4.61
C ARG A 182 -15.95 -3.09 -5.68
N ASP A 183 -16.27 -4.37 -5.51
CA ASP A 183 -15.79 -5.43 -6.39
C ASP A 183 -16.43 -5.32 -7.79
N GLN A 184 -17.71 -4.92 -7.87
CA GLN A 184 -18.41 -4.67 -9.12
C GLN A 184 -17.74 -3.54 -9.89
N ARG A 185 -17.46 -2.42 -9.22
CA ARG A 185 -16.80 -1.28 -9.85
C ARG A 185 -15.38 -1.60 -10.31
N LEU A 186 -14.62 -2.35 -9.50
CA LEU A 186 -13.27 -2.79 -9.88
C LEU A 186 -13.32 -3.75 -11.07
N LYS A 187 -14.29 -4.67 -11.12
CA LYS A 187 -14.52 -5.56 -12.28
C LYS A 187 -14.85 -4.75 -13.54
N GLU A 188 -15.66 -3.69 -13.44
CA GLU A 188 -15.98 -2.81 -14.58
C GLU A 188 -14.75 -2.10 -15.15
N ILE A 189 -13.83 -1.64 -14.29
CA ILE A 189 -12.65 -0.90 -14.70
C ILE A 189 -11.55 -1.84 -15.20
N TRP A 190 -11.25 -2.89 -14.42
CA TRP A 190 -10.04 -3.69 -14.54
C TRP A 190 -10.28 -5.08 -15.14
N GLY A 191 -11.54 -5.49 -15.31
CA GLY A 191 -11.90 -6.79 -15.84
C GLY A 191 -11.41 -7.93 -14.94
N ASP A 192 -10.72 -8.89 -15.54
CA ASP A 192 -10.18 -10.06 -14.82
C ASP A 192 -8.94 -9.76 -13.98
N ARG A 193 -8.35 -8.56 -14.11
CA ARG A 193 -7.26 -8.12 -13.23
C ARG A 193 -7.73 -7.67 -11.85
N ALA A 194 -9.03 -7.42 -11.65
CA ALA A 194 -9.56 -7.13 -10.33
C ALA A 194 -9.34 -8.35 -9.42
N THR A 195 -8.57 -8.19 -8.35
CA THR A 195 -8.07 -9.29 -7.48
C THR A 195 -9.13 -9.82 -6.50
N HIS A 196 -10.40 -9.88 -6.92
CA HIS A 196 -11.53 -10.23 -6.06
C HIS A 196 -12.29 -11.41 -6.66
N GLY A 197 -11.75 -12.61 -6.41
CA GLY A 197 -12.31 -13.92 -6.74
C GLY A 197 -11.76 -14.97 -5.79
#